data_AF-A0A258JU18-F1
#
_entry.id   AF-A0A258JU18-F1
#
_cell.length_a   1.000
_cell.length_b   1.000
_cell.length_c   1.000
_cell.angle_alpha   90.00
_cell.angle_beta   90.00
_cell.angle_gamma   90.00
#
_symmetry.space_group_name_H-M   'P 1'
#
loop_
_entity.id
_entity.type
_entity.pdbx_description
1 polymer ?
#
loop_
_entity_poly.entity_id
_entity_poly.type
_entity_poly.pdbx_seq_one_letter_code
_entity_poly.pdbx_strand_id
1 'polypeptide(L)'
;MNKRLLLGSVFVAAAAAHLVAPVALAQTGAATAPSATAAPAQASAQPSWPRTFKLGDNQIQFYQPQALSWDGTRLTARAAFAVGPEGGAPNYGVATLSANAVSDDSTGRVRLSAVQVSSVDLPMAPAQAAAVRGALTTGLASATFDLLASDVRASITASGGTITPVQNPVPRIVFTNALSVLVPVSGDPVWQPVPGAAGFQRALNTQALLLQDVAGTYHLQAAGTWYEATALSGPWIATAEVPPDVTAAAKAANAVRQADPLLPQDGKPITPPPALLVSTVPTELIQTDGAAQLVPVAGTSLVTMDNADHAVFVDPANGETYVLISGRWFKAPGTSGPWSFVPGDRLPADFARISPKDPKANALISVPGTPQAKEAAIAATIPQMSVVPSSMTATTTYDGAP
;
A
#
# COMPACT_ATOMS: atom_id res chain seq x y z
N MET A 1 -22.81 55.58 -0.43
CA MET A 1 -22.88 55.81 1.03
C MET A 1 -21.86 54.91 1.69
N ASN A 2 -20.80 55.27 2.42
CA ASN A 2 -20.14 56.50 2.92
C ASN A 2 -18.65 56.09 3.12
N LYS A 3 -17.59 56.85 2.73
CA LYS A 3 -16.89 57.93 3.49
C LYS A 3 -16.75 57.60 4.99
N ARG A 4 -15.63 57.72 5.74
CA ARG A 4 -14.35 58.49 5.75
C ARG A 4 -13.50 57.89 6.91
N LEU A 5 -12.17 57.76 6.84
CA LEU A 5 -11.07 58.72 7.15
C LEU A 5 -10.78 58.99 8.65
N LEU A 6 -9.50 58.88 9.08
CA LEU A 6 -8.70 59.69 10.05
C LEU A 6 -7.58 58.82 10.70
N LEU A 7 -6.28 59.02 10.39
CA LEU A 7 -5.25 59.99 10.87
C LEU A 7 -4.53 59.56 12.18
N GLY A 8 -3.21 59.34 12.14
CA GLY A 8 -2.12 60.22 12.62
C GLY A 8 -0.91 59.34 13.00
N SER A 9 0.38 59.71 12.91
CA SER A 9 1.03 61.01 13.06
C SER A 9 2.45 61.01 12.44
N VAL A 10 2.90 62.21 12.08
CA VAL A 10 4.20 62.57 11.49
C VAL A 10 5.20 62.96 12.58
N PHE A 11 6.49 62.72 12.37
CA PHE A 11 7.57 63.60 12.86
C PHE A 11 8.63 63.80 11.76
N VAL A 12 8.94 65.08 11.50
CA VAL A 12 9.95 65.61 10.56
C VAL A 12 10.89 66.51 11.37
N ALA A 13 12.20 66.40 11.11
CA ALA A 13 13.22 67.47 11.18
C ALA A 13 14.52 66.86 10.60
N ALA A 14 15.14 67.22 9.47
CA ALA A 14 15.48 68.49 8.80
C ALA A 14 16.70 69.23 9.37
N ALA A 15 17.83 69.17 8.64
CA ALA A 15 18.86 70.22 8.41
C ALA A 15 19.99 69.63 7.51
N ALA A 16 20.18 70.04 6.24
CA ALA A 16 20.88 71.25 5.74
C ALA A 16 22.42 71.18 5.99
N ALA A 17 23.37 71.50 5.10
CA ALA A 17 23.37 72.34 3.89
C ALA A 17 24.62 72.05 3.01
N HIS A 18 24.63 72.70 1.83
CA HIS A 18 25.52 72.63 0.67
C HIS A 18 26.95 73.19 0.83
N LEU A 19 27.85 72.79 -0.09
CA LEU A 19 28.93 73.57 -0.76
C LEU A 19 29.53 72.67 -1.88
N VAL A 20 29.22 72.84 -3.19
CA VAL A 20 29.94 73.63 -4.24
C VAL A 20 31.46 73.40 -4.20
N ALA A 21 32.11 72.79 -5.21
CA ALA A 21 32.50 73.41 -6.50
C ALA A 21 33.05 72.37 -7.52
N PRO A 22 33.21 72.73 -8.82
CA PRO A 22 33.06 71.82 -9.97
C PRO A 22 34.36 71.55 -10.77
N VAL A 23 34.17 71.16 -12.05
CA VAL A 23 35.11 71.10 -13.20
C VAL A 23 35.68 69.67 -13.41
N ALA A 24 35.62 69.00 -14.57
CA ALA A 24 35.62 69.47 -15.96
C ALA A 24 35.01 68.45 -16.96
N LEU A 25 34.37 69.02 -18.00
CA LEU A 25 34.37 68.67 -19.42
C LEU A 25 34.31 67.19 -19.90
N ALA A 26 33.11 66.87 -20.38
CA ALA A 26 32.78 66.42 -21.75
C ALA A 26 33.53 65.21 -22.34
N GLN A 27 32.87 64.06 -22.30
CA GLN A 27 32.94 63.06 -23.37
C GLN A 27 31.55 62.93 -24.00
N THR A 28 31.49 63.13 -25.31
CA THR A 28 30.32 62.89 -26.15
C THR A 28 29.96 61.41 -26.13
N GLY A 29 28.72 61.12 -25.74
CA GLY A 29 28.21 59.78 -25.46
C GLY A 29 28.04 58.90 -26.70
N ALA A 30 28.51 57.66 -26.58
CA ALA A 30 27.99 56.53 -27.34
C ALA A 30 26.68 56.08 -26.66
N ALA A 31 25.61 55.96 -27.45
CA ALA A 31 24.34 55.44 -26.98
C ALA A 31 24.51 53.95 -26.62
N THR A 32 24.57 53.66 -25.32
CA THR A 32 24.50 52.31 -24.78
C THR A 32 23.06 51.79 -24.88
N ALA A 33 22.87 50.72 -25.65
CA ALA A 33 21.63 49.98 -25.77
C ALA A 33 21.14 49.47 -24.39
N PRO A 34 19.83 49.39 -24.15
CA PRO A 34 19.29 48.89 -22.89
C PRO A 34 19.73 47.44 -22.67
N SER A 35 20.32 47.18 -21.52
CA SER A 35 20.64 45.83 -21.03
C SER A 35 19.33 45.06 -20.87
N ALA A 36 19.11 44.07 -21.74
CA ALA A 36 18.01 43.14 -21.59
C ALA A 36 18.21 42.35 -20.28
N THR A 37 17.30 42.55 -19.32
CA THR A 37 17.16 41.69 -18.15
C THR A 37 16.97 40.26 -18.66
N ALA A 38 17.94 39.38 -18.43
CA ALA A 38 17.79 37.97 -18.72
C ALA A 38 16.56 37.47 -17.95
N ALA A 39 15.55 37.00 -18.68
CA ALA A 39 14.42 36.31 -18.07
C ALA A 39 14.97 35.17 -17.19
N PRO A 40 14.43 34.95 -15.99
CA PRO A 40 14.80 33.79 -15.20
C PRO A 40 14.64 32.57 -16.09
N ALA A 41 15.72 31.79 -16.25
CA ALA A 41 15.68 30.54 -16.97
C ALA A 41 14.51 29.74 -16.39
N GLN A 42 13.47 29.52 -17.21
CA GLN A 42 12.40 28.60 -16.86
C GLN A 42 13.10 27.30 -16.50
N ALA A 43 13.07 26.93 -15.22
CA ALA A 43 13.42 25.59 -14.80
C ALA A 43 12.58 24.67 -15.69
N SER A 44 13.23 24.00 -16.64
CA SER A 44 12.57 23.09 -17.55
C SER A 44 11.79 22.12 -16.68
N ALA A 45 10.45 22.22 -16.71
CA ALA A 45 9.58 21.31 -16.00
C ALA A 45 10.01 19.91 -16.42
N GLN A 46 10.65 19.20 -15.48
CA GLN A 46 11.10 17.85 -15.71
C GLN A 46 9.86 17.06 -16.16
N PRO A 47 9.94 16.25 -17.23
CA PRO A 47 8.79 15.49 -17.67
C PRO A 47 8.31 14.63 -16.49
N SER A 48 7.13 14.95 -15.97
CA SER A 48 6.53 14.25 -14.85
C SER A 48 6.27 12.81 -15.28
N TRP A 49 6.84 11.87 -14.54
CA TRP A 49 6.43 10.48 -14.65
C TRP A 49 5.02 10.31 -14.08
N PRO A 50 4.19 9.38 -14.63
CA PRO A 50 4.43 8.55 -15.80
C PRO A 50 4.31 9.33 -17.14
N ARG A 51 4.95 8.80 -18.20
CA ARG A 51 4.80 9.31 -19.57
C ARG A 51 3.72 8.56 -20.32
N THR A 52 2.90 9.24 -21.10
CA THR A 52 1.80 8.62 -21.85
C THR A 52 2.10 8.55 -23.35
N PHE A 53 1.89 7.38 -23.96
CA PHE A 53 1.96 7.16 -25.40
C PHE A 53 0.64 6.59 -25.92
N LYS A 54 0.27 6.89 -27.17
CA LYS A 54 -0.95 6.34 -27.79
C LYS A 54 -0.67 4.97 -28.41
N LEU A 55 -1.67 4.08 -28.36
CA LEU A 55 -1.68 2.77 -29.01
C LEU A 55 -3.10 2.45 -29.51
N GLY A 56 -3.45 2.91 -30.71
CA GLY A 56 -4.84 2.82 -31.20
C GLY A 56 -5.78 3.57 -30.26
N ASP A 57 -6.84 2.87 -29.79
CA ASP A 57 -7.79 3.37 -28.79
C ASP A 57 -7.28 3.23 -27.34
N ASN A 58 -6.14 2.56 -27.14
CA ASN A 58 -5.49 2.43 -25.84
C ASN A 58 -4.41 3.49 -25.64
N GLN A 59 -4.01 3.67 -24.39
CA GLN A 59 -2.82 4.39 -23.99
C GLN A 59 -1.81 3.48 -23.30
N ILE A 60 -0.55 3.86 -23.36
CA ILE A 60 0.55 3.26 -22.61
C ILE A 60 1.05 4.30 -21.61
N GLN A 61 0.90 4.02 -20.32
CA GLN A 61 1.54 4.79 -19.24
C GLN A 61 2.87 4.13 -18.89
N PHE A 62 3.97 4.81 -19.22
CA PHE A 62 5.33 4.35 -19.05
C PHE A 62 5.94 4.98 -17.80
N TYR A 63 6.30 4.15 -16.82
CA TYR A 63 6.83 4.60 -15.53
C TYR A 63 8.34 4.80 -15.58
N GLN A 64 8.87 5.48 -14.55
CA GLN A 64 10.30 5.79 -14.48
C GLN A 64 11.15 4.51 -14.53
N PRO A 65 12.14 4.43 -15.44
CA PRO A 65 13.03 3.28 -15.52
C PRO A 65 13.92 3.15 -14.28
N GLN A 66 14.13 1.92 -13.84
CA GLN A 66 15.11 1.54 -12.82
C GLN A 66 16.33 0.92 -13.49
N ALA A 67 17.53 1.38 -13.12
CA ALA A 67 18.77 0.87 -13.69
C ALA A 67 19.05 -0.55 -13.18
N LEU A 68 19.45 -1.43 -14.10
CA LEU A 68 19.86 -2.81 -13.82
C LEU A 68 21.39 -2.93 -13.81
N SER A 69 22.04 -2.30 -14.79
CA SER A 69 23.49 -2.28 -14.92
C SER A 69 23.95 -1.04 -15.67
N TRP A 70 25.20 -0.64 -15.43
CA TRP A 70 25.85 0.45 -16.14
C TRP A 70 27.35 0.16 -16.25
N ASP A 71 27.88 0.15 -17.49
CA ASP A 71 29.29 -0.13 -17.78
C ASP A 71 30.16 1.14 -17.89
N GLY A 72 29.61 2.30 -17.53
CA GLY A 72 30.24 3.62 -17.67
C GLY A 72 29.85 4.37 -18.94
N THR A 73 29.30 3.69 -19.96
CA THR A 73 28.80 4.35 -21.19
C THR A 73 27.35 4.00 -21.47
N ARG A 74 26.98 2.72 -21.35
CA ARG A 74 25.67 2.20 -21.67
C ARG A 74 25.00 1.67 -20.41
N LEU A 75 23.78 2.15 -20.18
CA LEU A 75 22.95 1.75 -19.05
C LEU A 75 21.83 0.83 -19.57
N THR A 76 21.66 -0.30 -18.89
CA THR A 76 20.50 -1.18 -19.07
C THR A 76 19.49 -0.88 -17.97
N ALA A 77 18.22 -0.70 -18.33
CA ALA A 77 17.16 -0.40 -17.39
C ALA A 77 15.93 -1.27 -17.64
N ARG A 78 15.10 -1.42 -16.62
CA ARG A 78 13.73 -1.92 -16.74
C ARG A 78 12.75 -0.81 -16.42
N ALA A 79 11.63 -0.76 -17.12
CA ALA A 79 10.54 0.16 -16.83
C ALA A 79 9.22 -0.60 -16.85
N ALA A 80 8.45 -0.49 -15.78
CA ALA A 80 7.06 -0.94 -15.79
C ALA A 80 6.23 -0.03 -16.72
N PHE A 81 5.17 -0.58 -17.29
CA PHE A 81 4.18 0.18 -18.02
C PHE A 81 2.78 -0.40 -17.80
N ALA A 82 1.76 0.44 -17.96
CA ALA A 82 0.36 0.05 -18.00
C ALA A 82 -0.19 0.31 -19.40
N VAL A 83 -0.94 -0.63 -19.97
CA VAL A 83 -1.58 -0.50 -21.29
C VAL A 83 -3.07 -0.83 -21.20
N GLY A 84 -3.91 0.06 -21.71
CA GLY A 84 -5.36 -0.12 -21.68
C GLY A 84 -6.11 1.15 -22.10
N PRO A 85 -7.45 1.13 -22.09
CA PRO A 85 -8.25 2.30 -22.37
C PRO A 85 -8.03 3.39 -21.31
N GLU A 86 -8.25 4.64 -21.69
CA GLU A 86 -8.18 5.75 -20.74
C GLU A 86 -9.24 5.60 -19.64
N GLY A 87 -8.81 5.67 -18.38
CA GLY A 87 -9.69 5.52 -17.20
C GLY A 87 -10.21 4.10 -16.95
N GLY A 88 -9.87 3.11 -17.78
CA GLY A 88 -10.24 1.70 -17.57
C GLY A 88 -9.13 0.88 -16.91
N ALA A 89 -9.43 -0.40 -16.65
CA ALA A 89 -8.46 -1.33 -16.07
C ALA A 89 -7.33 -1.64 -17.09
N PRO A 90 -6.07 -1.32 -16.78
CA PRO A 90 -4.96 -1.62 -17.67
C PRO A 90 -4.40 -3.03 -17.42
N ASN A 91 -3.69 -3.56 -18.41
CA ASN A 91 -2.74 -4.64 -18.20
C ASN A 91 -1.35 -4.06 -17.92
N TYR A 92 -0.57 -4.70 -17.07
CA TYR A 92 0.78 -4.26 -16.71
C TYR A 92 1.85 -5.12 -17.38
N GLY A 93 2.93 -4.47 -17.78
CA GLY A 93 4.08 -5.13 -18.39
C GLY A 93 5.39 -4.44 -18.03
N VAL A 94 6.50 -5.02 -18.49
CA VAL A 94 7.85 -4.47 -18.30
C VAL A 94 8.54 -4.35 -19.64
N ALA A 95 9.16 -3.19 -19.88
CA ALA A 95 10.07 -2.98 -20.99
C ALA A 95 11.52 -3.00 -20.50
N THR A 96 12.38 -3.74 -21.21
CA THR A 96 13.84 -3.61 -21.03
C THR A 96 14.37 -2.60 -22.01
N LEU A 97 15.16 -1.66 -21.51
CA LEU A 97 15.74 -0.56 -22.26
C LEU A 97 17.26 -0.63 -22.22
N SER A 98 17.89 -0.10 -23.25
CA SER A 98 19.30 0.30 -23.19
C SER A 98 19.44 1.74 -23.69
N ALA A 99 20.30 2.52 -23.03
CA ALA A 99 20.50 3.93 -23.35
C ALA A 99 21.97 4.32 -23.11
N ASN A 100 22.43 5.34 -23.82
CA ASN A 100 23.67 6.02 -23.49
C ASN A 100 23.43 6.81 -22.20
N ALA A 101 24.35 6.70 -21.24
CA ALA A 101 24.25 7.31 -19.93
C ALA A 101 25.47 8.18 -19.65
N VAL A 102 25.23 9.44 -19.28
CA VAL A 102 26.27 10.40 -18.93
C VAL A 102 25.96 10.97 -17.54
N SER A 103 26.92 10.85 -16.61
CA SER A 103 26.83 11.50 -15.30
C SER A 103 27.10 12.99 -15.45
N ASP A 104 26.28 13.79 -14.78
CA ASP A 104 26.54 15.19 -14.51
C ASP A 104 26.68 15.36 -12.98
N ASP A 105 27.93 15.36 -12.53
CA ASP A 105 28.26 15.43 -11.11
C ASP A 105 27.88 16.79 -10.49
N SER A 106 27.75 17.83 -11.31
CA SER A 106 27.35 19.17 -10.84
C SER A 106 25.87 19.24 -10.45
N THR A 107 25.03 18.42 -11.09
CA THR A 107 23.59 18.35 -10.83
C THR A 107 23.17 17.06 -10.11
N GLY A 108 24.12 16.13 -9.90
CA GLY A 108 23.86 14.84 -9.25
C GLY A 108 22.94 13.92 -10.07
N ARG A 109 23.00 14.04 -11.41
CA ARG A 109 22.06 13.38 -12.33
C ARG A 109 22.76 12.54 -13.37
N VAL A 110 22.04 11.54 -13.86
CA VAL A 110 22.45 10.71 -15.00
C VAL A 110 21.49 10.99 -16.14
N ARG A 111 22.03 11.54 -17.23
CA ARG A 111 21.26 11.82 -18.45
C ARG A 111 21.26 10.60 -19.35
N LEU A 112 20.06 10.14 -19.71
CA LEU A 112 19.84 9.05 -20.65
C LEU A 112 19.47 9.58 -22.02
N SER A 113 20.06 8.99 -23.06
CA SER A 113 19.86 9.35 -24.47
C SER A 113 19.98 8.11 -25.38
N ALA A 114 19.58 8.23 -26.65
CA ALA A 114 19.61 7.13 -27.62
C ALA A 114 18.92 5.85 -27.09
N VAL A 115 17.74 6.04 -26.52
CA VAL A 115 16.98 5.00 -25.81
C VAL A 115 16.47 3.96 -26.80
N GLN A 116 16.78 2.70 -26.53
CA GLN A 116 16.39 1.55 -27.34
C GLN A 116 15.56 0.59 -26.50
N VAL A 117 14.37 0.23 -26.99
CA VAL A 117 13.49 -0.77 -26.36
C VAL A 117 13.90 -2.17 -26.81
N SER A 118 14.66 -2.86 -25.97
CA SER A 118 15.21 -4.18 -26.25
C SER A 118 14.13 -5.26 -26.23
N SER A 119 13.24 -5.24 -25.24
CA SER A 119 12.15 -6.20 -25.09
C SER A 119 10.94 -5.60 -24.37
N VAL A 120 9.78 -6.22 -24.56
CA VAL A 120 8.56 -5.96 -23.81
C VAL A 120 7.98 -7.32 -23.40
N ASP A 121 7.71 -7.48 -22.10
CA ASP A 121 6.94 -8.57 -21.54
C ASP A 121 5.58 -8.03 -21.07
N LEU A 122 4.49 -8.66 -21.51
CA LEU A 122 3.12 -8.27 -21.20
C LEU A 122 2.30 -9.53 -20.87
N PRO A 123 2.37 -10.02 -19.62
CA PRO A 123 1.91 -11.36 -19.27
C PRO A 123 0.43 -11.62 -19.60
N MET A 124 -0.45 -10.67 -19.31
CA MET A 124 -1.91 -10.84 -19.50
C MET A 124 -2.39 -10.53 -20.92
N ALA A 125 -1.54 -9.95 -21.78
CA ALA A 125 -1.89 -9.64 -23.17
C ALA A 125 -0.68 -9.82 -24.11
N PRO A 126 -0.08 -11.03 -24.20
CA PRO A 126 1.16 -11.25 -24.94
C PRO A 126 1.05 -10.90 -26.43
N ALA A 127 -0.15 -11.04 -27.02
CA ALA A 127 -0.42 -10.66 -28.40
C ALA A 127 -0.22 -9.15 -28.68
N GLN A 128 -0.32 -8.29 -27.67
CA GLN A 128 -0.13 -6.84 -27.80
C GLN A 128 1.34 -6.41 -27.62
N ALA A 129 2.22 -7.29 -27.13
CA ALA A 129 3.59 -6.95 -26.75
C ALA A 129 4.40 -6.33 -27.90
N ALA A 130 4.25 -6.85 -29.12
CA ALA A 130 4.94 -6.31 -30.29
C ALA A 130 4.48 -4.89 -30.66
N ALA A 131 3.17 -4.63 -30.57
CA ALA A 131 2.60 -3.32 -30.85
C ALA A 131 3.02 -2.29 -29.78
N VAL A 132 3.01 -2.68 -28.50
CA VAL A 132 3.52 -1.87 -27.39
C VAL A 132 5.00 -1.54 -27.58
N ARG A 133 5.83 -2.53 -27.93
CA ARG A 133 7.26 -2.30 -28.19
C ARG A 133 7.47 -1.30 -29.33
N GLY A 134 6.70 -1.40 -30.42
CA GLY A 134 6.76 -0.46 -31.54
C GLY A 134 6.39 0.96 -31.11
N ALA A 135 5.28 1.12 -30.38
CA ALA A 135 4.83 2.42 -29.86
C ALA A 135 5.86 3.06 -28.91
N LEU A 136 6.42 2.27 -27.97
CA LEU A 136 7.48 2.75 -27.07
C LEU A 136 8.77 3.10 -27.83
N THR A 137 9.17 2.31 -28.83
CA THR A 137 10.36 2.60 -29.64
C THR A 137 10.21 3.94 -30.37
N THR A 138 9.06 4.17 -31.00
CA THR A 138 8.75 5.44 -31.68
C THR A 138 8.66 6.60 -30.68
N GLY A 139 7.95 6.41 -29.56
CA GLY A 139 7.76 7.45 -28.56
C GLY A 139 9.03 7.83 -27.78
N LEU A 140 9.99 6.93 -27.69
CA LEU A 140 11.25 7.13 -26.98
C LEU A 140 12.45 7.43 -27.89
N ALA A 141 12.31 7.38 -29.22
CA ALA A 141 13.42 7.52 -30.17
C ALA A 141 14.26 8.81 -29.96
N SER A 142 13.60 9.93 -29.66
CA SER A 142 14.23 11.22 -29.39
C SER A 142 14.17 11.61 -27.90
N ALA A 143 13.78 10.69 -27.03
CA ALA A 143 13.64 10.98 -25.62
C ALA A 143 15.01 11.11 -24.96
N THR A 144 15.15 12.19 -24.21
CA THR A 144 16.15 12.31 -23.14
C THR A 144 15.42 12.35 -21.81
N PHE A 145 16.05 11.79 -20.78
CA PHE A 145 15.55 11.92 -19.41
C PHE A 145 16.70 11.87 -18.41
N ASP A 146 16.51 12.62 -17.33
CA ASP A 146 17.44 12.67 -16.22
C ASP A 146 16.93 11.78 -15.09
N LEU A 147 17.80 10.93 -14.55
CA LEU A 147 17.58 10.18 -13.32
C LEU A 147 18.50 10.76 -12.23
N LEU A 148 18.11 10.65 -10.95
CA LEU A 148 19.05 10.96 -9.88
C LEU A 148 20.15 9.89 -9.85
N ALA A 149 21.41 10.32 -9.70
CA ALA A 149 22.54 9.40 -9.60
C ALA A 149 22.43 8.48 -8.38
N SER A 150 21.82 8.95 -7.29
CA SER A 150 21.47 8.15 -6.11
C SER A 150 20.52 7.01 -6.45
N ASP A 151 19.50 7.27 -7.25
CA ASP A 151 18.47 6.29 -7.61
C ASP A 151 19.04 5.25 -8.58
N VAL A 152 19.90 5.66 -9.51
CA VAL A 152 20.63 4.74 -10.40
C VAL A 152 21.50 3.78 -9.58
N ARG A 153 22.28 4.29 -8.63
CA ARG A 153 23.10 3.44 -7.75
C ARG A 153 22.26 2.51 -6.88
N ALA A 154 21.19 3.04 -6.28
CA ALA A 154 20.30 2.27 -5.43
C ALA A 154 19.60 1.15 -6.21
N SER A 155 19.11 1.44 -7.42
CA SER A 155 18.45 0.45 -8.28
C SER A 155 19.40 -0.64 -8.79
N ILE A 156 20.65 -0.31 -9.15
CA ILE A 156 21.66 -1.33 -9.51
C ILE A 156 21.97 -2.23 -8.32
N THR A 157 22.17 -1.64 -7.14
CA THR A 157 22.43 -2.40 -5.91
C THR A 157 21.26 -3.33 -5.57
N ALA A 158 20.03 -2.83 -5.66
CA ALA A 158 18.83 -3.62 -5.44
C ALA A 158 18.63 -4.73 -6.49
N SER A 159 19.04 -4.49 -7.73
CA SER A 159 18.95 -5.47 -8.82
C SER A 159 19.90 -6.66 -8.64
N GLY A 160 21.02 -6.46 -7.93
CA GLY A 160 21.97 -7.53 -7.56
C GLY A 160 21.80 -8.07 -6.13
N GLY A 161 20.82 -7.55 -5.37
CA GLY A 161 20.62 -7.90 -3.96
C GLY A 161 20.15 -9.33 -3.75
N THR A 162 20.68 -9.98 -2.72
CA THR A 162 20.18 -11.29 -2.27
C THR A 162 18.78 -11.12 -1.68
N ILE A 163 17.81 -11.90 -2.16
CA ILE A 163 16.47 -11.97 -1.56
C ILE A 163 16.66 -12.43 -0.11
N THR A 164 16.36 -11.54 0.84
CA THR A 164 16.37 -11.91 2.25
C THR A 164 15.28 -12.95 2.47
N PRO A 165 15.59 -14.14 3.01
CA PRO A 165 14.57 -15.16 3.27
C PRO A 165 13.45 -14.58 4.14
N VAL A 166 12.25 -14.55 3.60
CA VAL A 166 11.06 -14.12 4.35
C VAL A 166 10.63 -15.28 5.23
N GLN A 167 10.39 -15.00 6.51
CA GLN A 167 9.85 -16.00 7.42
C GLN A 167 8.37 -16.25 7.09
N ASN A 168 8.00 -17.52 7.00
CA ASN A 168 6.62 -17.96 6.75
C ASN A 168 6.08 -18.74 7.95
N PRO A 169 5.93 -18.11 9.13
CA PRO A 169 5.32 -18.77 10.27
C PRO A 169 3.88 -19.15 9.91
N VAL A 170 3.48 -20.35 10.32
CA VAL A 170 2.11 -20.83 10.14
C VAL A 170 1.24 -20.19 11.23
N PRO A 171 0.26 -19.34 10.88
CA PRO A 171 -0.67 -18.83 11.87
C PRO A 171 -1.57 -19.95 12.39
N ARG A 172 -2.21 -19.75 13.52
CA ARG A 172 -3.30 -20.63 13.96
C ARG A 172 -4.49 -20.42 13.00
N ILE A 173 -4.77 -21.40 12.15
CA ILE A 173 -5.89 -21.32 11.21
C ILE A 173 -7.10 -22.04 11.84
N VAL A 174 -8.22 -21.33 11.96
CA VAL A 174 -9.46 -21.84 12.56
C VAL A 174 -10.58 -21.78 11.54
N PHE A 175 -11.23 -22.91 11.30
CA PHE A 175 -12.46 -22.98 10.54
C PHE A 175 -13.68 -22.92 11.46
N THR A 176 -14.69 -22.17 11.07
CA THR A 176 -16.02 -22.15 11.70
C THR A 176 -17.11 -22.11 10.63
N ASN A 177 -18.25 -22.69 10.93
CA ASN A 177 -19.47 -22.58 10.13
C ASN A 177 -20.54 -21.68 10.78
N ALA A 178 -20.17 -21.03 11.89
CA ALA A 178 -21.00 -20.07 12.60
C ALA A 178 -20.39 -18.68 12.48
N LEU A 179 -21.24 -17.66 12.33
CA LEU A 179 -20.82 -16.27 12.29
C LEU A 179 -20.02 -15.94 13.55
N SER A 180 -18.74 -15.61 13.36
CA SER A 180 -17.81 -15.35 14.45
C SER A 180 -16.95 -14.11 14.17
N VAL A 181 -16.43 -13.49 15.21
CA VAL A 181 -15.50 -12.36 15.09
C VAL A 181 -14.18 -12.72 15.76
N LEU A 182 -13.08 -12.59 15.01
CA LEU A 182 -11.73 -12.70 15.55
C LEU A 182 -11.35 -11.37 16.22
N VAL A 183 -10.97 -11.43 17.49
CA VAL A 183 -10.45 -10.29 18.24
C VAL A 183 -8.97 -10.54 18.53
N PRO A 184 -8.06 -9.96 17.73
CA PRO A 184 -6.64 -10.14 17.95
C PRO A 184 -6.15 -9.30 19.14
N VAL A 185 -5.29 -9.92 19.95
CA VAL A 185 -4.47 -9.27 20.98
C VAL A 185 -3.02 -9.55 20.62
N SER A 186 -2.20 -8.50 20.56
CA SER A 186 -0.79 -8.64 20.14
C SER A 186 0.07 -9.17 21.29
N GLY A 187 0.16 -10.50 21.42
CA GLY A 187 0.78 -11.16 22.56
C GLY A 187 -0.12 -11.20 23.79
N ASP A 188 0.45 -11.39 24.97
CA ASP A 188 -0.30 -11.34 26.24
C ASP A 188 -0.86 -9.93 26.48
N PRO A 189 -2.05 -9.77 27.07
CA PRO A 189 -2.63 -8.43 27.26
C PRO A 189 -1.76 -7.51 28.11
N VAL A 190 -1.58 -6.28 27.63
CA VAL A 190 -0.91 -5.21 28.36
C VAL A 190 -1.97 -4.37 29.07
N TRP A 191 -2.15 -4.62 30.37
CA TRP A 191 -3.18 -4.00 31.19
C TRP A 191 -2.79 -2.62 31.71
N GLN A 192 -3.69 -1.65 31.54
CA GLN A 192 -3.59 -0.29 32.06
C GLN A 192 -4.83 0.03 32.91
N PRO A 193 -4.69 0.61 34.11
CA PRO A 193 -5.84 1.11 34.86
C PRO A 193 -6.68 2.11 34.05
N VAL A 194 -8.00 2.04 34.16
CA VAL A 194 -8.91 2.99 33.50
C VAL A 194 -9.10 4.23 34.39
N PRO A 195 -8.66 5.44 33.96
CA PRO A 195 -8.82 6.65 34.78
C PRO A 195 -10.30 6.95 35.05
N GLY A 196 -10.67 7.14 36.32
CA GLY A 196 -12.06 7.42 36.71
C GLY A 196 -12.97 6.20 36.81
N ALA A 197 -12.46 4.98 36.59
CA ALA A 197 -13.18 3.73 36.83
C ALA A 197 -12.32 2.79 37.69
N ALA A 198 -12.37 3.02 39.01
CA ALA A 198 -11.62 2.22 39.97
C ALA A 198 -12.04 0.75 39.87
N GLY A 199 -11.06 -0.15 39.85
CA GLY A 199 -11.28 -1.59 39.74
C GLY A 199 -11.39 -2.13 38.31
N PHE A 200 -11.18 -1.30 37.29
CA PHE A 200 -11.09 -1.74 35.90
C PHE A 200 -9.71 -1.48 35.30
N GLN A 201 -9.25 -2.43 34.50
CA GLN A 201 -8.09 -2.30 33.63
C GLN A 201 -8.49 -2.53 32.17
N ARG A 202 -7.77 -1.92 31.23
CA ARG A 202 -7.95 -2.09 29.79
C ARG A 202 -6.70 -2.68 29.16
N ALA A 203 -6.86 -3.61 28.22
CA ALA A 203 -5.78 -4.09 27.37
C ALA A 203 -5.45 -3.06 26.26
N LEU A 204 -4.18 -2.65 26.15
CA LEU A 204 -3.74 -1.63 25.19
C LEU A 204 -3.24 -2.17 23.84
N ASN A 205 -2.91 -3.46 23.79
CA ASN A 205 -2.37 -4.17 22.63
C ASN A 205 -3.46 -4.90 21.81
N THR A 206 -4.68 -4.39 21.86
CA THR A 206 -5.81 -4.77 21.00
C THR A 206 -6.56 -3.51 20.57
N GLN A 207 -7.20 -3.57 19.40
CA GLN A 207 -8.02 -2.47 18.91
C GLN A 207 -9.40 -2.45 19.55
N ALA A 208 -9.93 -3.62 19.90
CA ALA A 208 -11.22 -3.77 20.56
C ALA A 208 -11.18 -3.27 22.01
N LEU A 209 -12.34 -2.94 22.57
CA LEU A 209 -12.43 -2.58 23.98
C LEU A 209 -12.46 -3.84 24.83
N LEU A 210 -11.29 -4.25 25.33
CA LEU A 210 -11.14 -5.35 26.27
C LEU A 210 -10.82 -4.80 27.67
N LEU A 211 -11.73 -5.02 28.62
CA LEU A 211 -11.62 -4.65 30.02
C LEU A 211 -11.47 -5.90 30.91
N GLN A 212 -10.83 -5.73 32.05
CA GLN A 212 -10.82 -6.70 33.14
C GLN A 212 -11.21 -5.99 34.44
N ASP A 213 -12.13 -6.59 35.20
CA ASP A 213 -12.51 -6.10 36.53
C ASP A 213 -11.66 -6.72 37.65
N VAL A 214 -11.84 -6.24 38.89
CA VAL A 214 -11.13 -6.76 40.08
C VAL A 214 -11.44 -8.21 40.42
N ALA A 215 -12.56 -8.76 39.94
CA ALA A 215 -12.89 -10.18 40.09
C ALA A 215 -12.16 -11.05 39.05
N GLY A 216 -11.47 -10.43 38.09
CA GLY A 216 -10.76 -11.09 37.01
C GLY A 216 -11.65 -11.41 35.80
N THR A 217 -12.90 -10.95 35.77
CA THR A 217 -13.81 -11.14 34.63
C THR A 217 -13.38 -10.22 33.50
N TYR A 218 -13.32 -10.78 32.30
CA TYR A 218 -13.07 -10.04 31.08
C TYR A 218 -14.38 -9.56 30.47
N HIS A 219 -14.43 -8.29 30.09
CA HIS A 219 -15.56 -7.67 29.40
C HIS A 219 -15.08 -7.13 28.06
N LEU A 220 -15.77 -7.50 26.97
CA LEU A 220 -15.35 -7.19 25.61
C LEU A 220 -16.52 -6.61 24.82
N GLN A 221 -16.31 -5.45 24.20
CA GLN A 221 -17.26 -4.89 23.24
C GLN A 221 -16.84 -5.26 21.83
N ALA A 222 -17.70 -5.96 21.08
CA ALA A 222 -17.46 -6.32 19.69
C ALA A 222 -18.79 -6.45 18.92
N ALA A 223 -18.82 -6.06 17.65
CA ALA A 223 -19.97 -6.19 16.76
C ALA A 223 -21.29 -5.61 17.33
N GLY A 224 -21.19 -4.55 18.13
CA GLY A 224 -22.33 -3.91 18.79
C GLY A 224 -22.92 -4.67 19.98
N THR A 225 -22.25 -5.71 20.47
CA THR A 225 -22.66 -6.51 21.63
C THR A 225 -21.56 -6.51 22.70
N TRP A 226 -21.95 -6.61 23.97
CA TRP A 226 -21.05 -6.86 25.08
C TRP A 226 -20.93 -8.35 25.34
N TYR A 227 -19.73 -8.80 25.66
CA TYR A 227 -19.44 -10.18 26.01
C TYR A 227 -18.65 -10.23 27.31
N GLU A 228 -18.84 -11.32 28.05
CA GLU A 228 -18.06 -11.64 29.25
C GLU A 228 -17.40 -13.02 29.13
N ALA A 229 -16.25 -13.16 29.77
CA ALA A 229 -15.55 -14.43 29.93
C ALA A 229 -14.70 -14.43 31.20
N THR A 230 -14.45 -15.62 31.77
CA THR A 230 -13.52 -15.80 32.89
C THR A 230 -12.09 -16.14 32.43
N ALA A 231 -11.90 -16.35 31.13
CA ALA A 231 -10.61 -16.59 30.49
C ALA A 231 -10.58 -15.93 29.11
N LEU A 232 -9.42 -15.41 28.69
CA LEU A 232 -9.26 -14.79 27.37
C LEU A 232 -9.57 -15.76 26.23
N SER A 233 -9.24 -17.05 26.40
CA SER A 233 -9.57 -18.11 25.42
C SER A 233 -11.08 -18.41 25.31
N GLY A 234 -11.91 -17.76 26.13
CA GLY A 234 -13.34 -18.01 26.23
C GLY A 234 -13.68 -19.20 27.13
N PRO A 235 -14.94 -19.67 27.11
CA PRO A 235 -16.00 -19.21 26.20
C PRO A 235 -16.42 -17.77 26.49
N TRP A 236 -16.70 -17.01 25.44
CA TRP A 236 -17.25 -15.67 25.50
C TRP A 236 -18.76 -15.73 25.35
N ILE A 237 -19.49 -15.10 26.27
CA ILE A 237 -20.95 -15.15 26.33
C ILE A 237 -21.48 -13.73 26.17
N ALA A 238 -22.48 -13.54 25.31
CA ALA A 238 -23.12 -12.23 25.15
C ALA A 238 -23.81 -11.82 26.47
N THR A 239 -23.45 -10.64 26.97
CA THR A 239 -23.98 -10.07 28.21
C THR A 239 -25.36 -9.48 27.95
N ALA A 240 -26.41 -10.10 28.50
CA ALA A 240 -27.79 -9.67 28.29
C ALA A 240 -28.11 -8.31 28.93
N GLU A 241 -27.60 -8.08 30.15
CA GLU A 241 -27.70 -6.82 30.87
C GLU A 241 -26.31 -6.37 31.31
N VAL A 242 -25.80 -5.32 30.68
CA VAL A 242 -24.43 -4.85 30.90
C VAL A 242 -24.36 -4.10 32.22
N PRO A 243 -23.47 -4.50 33.15
CA PRO A 243 -23.32 -3.81 34.42
C PRO A 243 -23.03 -2.30 34.24
N PRO A 244 -23.63 -1.41 35.06
CA PRO A 244 -23.42 0.04 34.94
C PRO A 244 -21.97 0.48 35.11
N ASP A 245 -21.20 -0.22 35.95
CA ASP A 245 -19.78 0.01 36.19
C ASP A 245 -18.92 -0.39 34.97
N VAL A 246 -19.23 -1.49 34.28
CA VAL A 246 -18.63 -1.84 32.98
C VAL A 246 -18.88 -0.75 31.94
N THR A 247 -20.11 -0.23 31.88
CA THR A 247 -20.47 0.86 30.94
C THR A 247 -19.74 2.16 31.29
N ALA A 248 -19.59 2.48 32.58
CA ALA A 248 -18.84 3.64 33.05
C ALA A 248 -17.34 3.51 32.73
N ALA A 249 -16.76 2.32 32.97
CA ALA A 249 -15.38 2.00 32.62
C ALA A 249 -15.12 2.09 31.12
N ALA A 250 -16.04 1.58 30.30
CA ALA A 250 -15.98 1.68 28.84
C ALA A 250 -15.96 3.14 28.37
N LYS A 251 -16.84 3.98 28.91
CA LYS A 251 -16.88 5.42 28.59
C LYS A 251 -15.57 6.12 28.97
N ALA A 252 -15.05 5.83 30.16
CA ALA A 252 -13.79 6.39 30.64
C ALA A 252 -12.59 5.94 29.78
N ALA A 253 -12.54 4.66 29.43
CA ALA A 253 -11.49 4.10 28.58
C ALA A 253 -11.51 4.70 27.17
N ASN A 254 -12.69 4.85 26.56
CA ASN A 254 -12.85 5.44 25.23
C ASN A 254 -12.54 6.94 25.20
N ALA A 255 -12.70 7.65 26.31
CA ALA A 255 -12.28 9.05 26.43
C ALA A 255 -10.74 9.21 26.35
N VAL A 256 -9.98 8.19 26.74
CA VAL A 256 -8.51 8.17 26.61
C VAL A 256 -8.10 7.72 25.21
N ARG A 257 -8.64 6.58 24.75
CA ARG A 257 -8.35 6.01 23.43
C ARG A 257 -9.60 5.34 22.88
N GLN A 258 -10.14 5.84 21.78
CA GLN A 258 -11.29 5.20 21.15
C GLN A 258 -10.93 3.77 20.73
N ALA A 259 -11.72 2.80 21.17
CA ALA A 259 -11.65 1.43 20.70
C ALA A 259 -12.36 1.26 19.37
N ASP A 260 -11.94 0.26 18.59
CA ASP A 260 -12.70 -0.21 17.44
C ASP A 260 -13.87 -1.08 17.94
N PRO A 261 -15.13 -0.73 17.66
CA PRO A 261 -16.28 -1.54 18.05
C PRO A 261 -16.41 -2.84 17.24
N LEU A 262 -15.54 -3.06 16.24
CA LEU A 262 -15.57 -4.21 15.32
C LEU A 262 -16.93 -4.35 14.63
N LEU A 263 -17.50 -3.23 14.21
CA LEU A 263 -18.75 -3.20 13.45
C LEU A 263 -18.48 -3.51 11.98
N PRO A 264 -19.44 -4.11 11.27
CA PRO A 264 -19.41 -4.20 9.81
C PRO A 264 -19.34 -2.82 9.15
N GLN A 265 -19.04 -2.78 7.85
CA GLN A 265 -18.92 -1.53 7.09
C GLN A 265 -20.18 -0.66 7.10
N ASP A 266 -21.36 -1.24 7.30
CA ASP A 266 -22.62 -0.50 7.41
C ASP A 266 -22.84 0.14 8.80
N GLY A 267 -21.92 -0.10 9.74
CA GLY A 267 -21.93 0.43 11.09
C GLY A 267 -23.01 -0.16 12.01
N LYS A 268 -23.70 -1.22 11.60
CA LYS A 268 -24.82 -1.79 12.36
C LYS A 268 -24.39 -2.94 13.27
N PRO A 269 -25.00 -3.07 14.47
CA PRO A 269 -24.81 -4.26 15.29
C PRO A 269 -25.18 -5.55 14.55
N ILE A 270 -24.42 -6.61 14.79
CA ILE A 270 -24.71 -7.93 14.21
C ILE A 270 -25.77 -8.63 15.08
N THR A 271 -26.84 -9.14 14.45
CA THR A 271 -27.92 -9.87 15.13
C THR A 271 -28.25 -11.17 14.37
N PRO A 272 -28.25 -12.34 15.04
CA PRO A 272 -27.87 -12.56 16.44
C PRO A 272 -26.38 -12.27 16.71
N PRO A 273 -25.98 -12.01 17.97
CA PRO A 273 -24.59 -11.75 18.31
C PRO A 273 -23.64 -12.87 17.82
N PRO A 274 -22.52 -12.55 17.15
CA PRO A 274 -21.57 -13.55 16.67
C PRO A 274 -20.82 -14.22 17.81
N ALA A 275 -20.30 -15.43 17.58
CA ALA A 275 -19.34 -16.03 18.51
C ALA A 275 -18.02 -15.23 18.50
N LEU A 276 -17.33 -15.13 19.63
CA LEU A 276 -16.02 -14.48 19.67
C LEU A 276 -14.89 -15.48 19.73
N LEU A 277 -13.86 -15.23 18.92
CA LEU A 277 -12.56 -15.87 19.03
C LEU A 277 -11.53 -14.81 19.40
N VAL A 278 -11.18 -14.72 20.68
CA VAL A 278 -10.06 -13.88 21.12
C VAL A 278 -8.76 -14.67 20.99
N SER A 279 -7.71 -14.07 20.45
CA SER A 279 -6.41 -14.74 20.30
C SER A 279 -5.23 -13.83 20.59
N THR A 280 -4.29 -14.33 21.38
CA THR A 280 -3.01 -13.67 21.72
C THR A 280 -1.88 -14.07 20.75
N VAL A 281 -2.16 -14.95 19.79
CA VAL A 281 -1.21 -15.42 18.77
C VAL A 281 -1.74 -15.14 17.36
N PRO A 282 -0.87 -14.98 16.35
CA PRO A 282 -1.28 -14.82 14.96
C PRO A 282 -2.28 -15.92 14.56
N THR A 283 -3.50 -15.51 14.25
CA THR A 283 -4.64 -16.40 13.99
C THR A 283 -5.34 -15.92 12.73
N GLU A 284 -5.70 -16.86 11.86
CA GLU A 284 -6.60 -16.61 10.73
C GLU A 284 -7.93 -17.32 11.02
N LEU A 285 -9.03 -16.58 10.89
CA LEU A 285 -10.38 -17.12 11.06
C LEU A 285 -11.01 -17.28 9.68
N ILE A 286 -11.34 -18.51 9.32
CA ILE A 286 -11.97 -18.87 8.05
C ILE A 286 -13.39 -19.30 8.35
N GLN A 287 -14.34 -18.69 7.66
CA GLN A 287 -15.76 -18.90 7.91
C GLN A 287 -16.45 -19.46 6.67
N THR A 288 -17.28 -20.46 6.88
CA THR A 288 -18.25 -20.90 5.89
C THR A 288 -19.66 -20.45 6.29
N ASP A 289 -20.47 -20.05 5.30
CA ASP A 289 -21.90 -19.85 5.52
C ASP A 289 -22.61 -21.22 5.61
N GLY A 290 -22.71 -21.74 6.84
CA GLY A 290 -23.21 -23.08 7.10
C GLY A 290 -22.20 -24.18 6.73
N ALA A 291 -22.70 -25.37 6.40
CA ALA A 291 -21.86 -26.50 6.01
C ALA A 291 -21.07 -26.19 4.73
N ALA A 292 -19.82 -26.69 4.64
CA ALA A 292 -18.97 -26.45 3.47
C ALA A 292 -19.62 -26.94 2.17
N GLN A 293 -19.67 -26.07 1.17
CA GLN A 293 -20.23 -26.34 -0.15
C GLN A 293 -19.07 -26.49 -1.15
N LEU A 294 -18.80 -27.73 -1.57
CA LEU A 294 -17.68 -28.05 -2.45
C LEU A 294 -18.12 -28.03 -3.92
N VAL A 295 -17.45 -27.23 -4.73
CA VAL A 295 -17.71 -27.14 -6.18
C VAL A 295 -16.43 -27.37 -6.99
N PRO A 296 -16.52 -27.96 -8.20
CA PRO A 296 -15.36 -28.18 -9.06
C PRO A 296 -14.69 -26.87 -9.48
N VAL A 297 -13.36 -26.87 -9.57
CA VAL A 297 -12.57 -25.74 -10.08
C VAL A 297 -12.23 -25.98 -11.54
N ALA A 298 -12.69 -25.08 -12.42
CA ALA A 298 -12.58 -25.24 -13.86
C ALA A 298 -11.11 -25.34 -14.31
N GLY A 299 -10.80 -26.35 -15.13
CA GLY A 299 -9.45 -26.59 -15.66
C GLY A 299 -8.56 -27.50 -14.81
N THR A 300 -9.07 -27.98 -13.67
CA THR A 300 -8.30 -28.74 -12.67
C THR A 300 -9.07 -29.96 -12.16
N SER A 301 -8.44 -30.75 -11.30
CA SER A 301 -9.06 -31.80 -10.48
C SER A 301 -9.45 -31.33 -9.07
N LEU A 302 -9.20 -30.07 -8.74
CA LEU A 302 -9.48 -29.48 -7.43
C LEU A 302 -10.98 -29.21 -7.27
N VAL A 303 -11.43 -29.19 -6.01
CA VAL A 303 -12.69 -28.57 -5.61
C VAL A 303 -12.40 -27.37 -4.71
N THR A 304 -13.33 -26.43 -4.61
CA THR A 304 -13.23 -25.25 -3.74
C THR A 304 -14.44 -25.15 -2.83
N MET A 305 -14.28 -24.55 -1.65
CA MET A 305 -15.41 -24.16 -0.80
C MET A 305 -15.96 -22.83 -1.34
N ASP A 306 -17.11 -22.85 -2.02
CA ASP A 306 -17.66 -21.64 -2.64
C ASP A 306 -18.27 -20.69 -1.61
N ASN A 307 -18.81 -21.23 -0.52
CA ASN A 307 -19.37 -20.51 0.62
C ASN A 307 -18.36 -20.15 1.72
N ALA A 308 -17.05 -20.26 1.45
CA ALA A 308 -16.00 -19.78 2.33
C ALA A 308 -15.62 -18.32 2.01
N ASP A 309 -15.33 -17.54 3.04
CA ASP A 309 -14.80 -16.17 2.93
C ASP A 309 -13.35 -16.12 2.43
N HIS A 310 -12.64 -17.24 2.49
CA HIS A 310 -11.29 -17.41 1.96
C HIS A 310 -11.24 -18.25 0.68
N ALA A 311 -10.15 -18.14 -0.07
CA ALA A 311 -9.87 -19.08 -1.14
C ALA A 311 -9.38 -20.40 -0.55
N VAL A 312 -10.32 -21.35 -0.39
CA VAL A 312 -10.08 -22.69 0.13
C VAL A 312 -10.24 -23.71 -0.99
N PHE A 313 -9.20 -24.51 -1.22
CA PHE A 313 -9.18 -25.58 -2.22
C PHE A 313 -8.97 -26.92 -1.52
N VAL A 314 -9.57 -27.97 -2.05
CA VAL A 314 -9.34 -29.34 -1.61
C VAL A 314 -8.91 -30.15 -2.81
N ASP A 315 -7.83 -30.91 -2.64
CA ASP A 315 -7.40 -31.93 -3.60
C ASP A 315 -8.11 -33.25 -3.26
N PRO A 316 -9.09 -33.71 -4.06
CA PRO A 316 -9.84 -34.92 -3.75
C PRO A 316 -8.99 -36.20 -3.82
N ALA A 317 -7.82 -36.16 -4.47
CA ALA A 317 -6.97 -37.34 -4.62
C ALA A 317 -6.27 -37.74 -3.31
N ASN A 318 -6.02 -36.77 -2.42
CA ASN A 318 -5.32 -36.98 -1.15
C ASN A 318 -6.03 -36.38 0.07
N GLY A 319 -7.13 -35.63 -0.15
CA GLY A 319 -7.87 -34.95 0.92
C GLY A 319 -7.18 -33.71 1.49
N GLU A 320 -6.06 -33.26 0.90
CA GLU A 320 -5.36 -32.08 1.38
C GLU A 320 -6.18 -30.81 1.11
N THR A 321 -6.36 -30.01 2.16
CA THR A 321 -6.98 -28.69 2.10
C THR A 321 -5.89 -27.63 2.01
N TYR A 322 -6.06 -26.70 1.08
CA TYR A 322 -5.18 -25.58 0.81
C TYR A 322 -5.92 -24.27 1.05
N VAL A 323 -5.27 -23.32 1.73
CA VAL A 323 -5.83 -21.99 2.00
C VAL A 323 -4.83 -20.93 1.57
N LEU A 324 -5.32 -19.91 0.87
CA LEU A 324 -4.56 -18.70 0.56
C LEU A 324 -4.77 -17.65 1.67
N ILE A 325 -3.69 -17.24 2.34
CA ILE A 325 -3.70 -16.22 3.38
C ILE A 325 -2.61 -15.18 3.06
N SER A 326 -3.04 -13.94 2.78
CA SER A 326 -2.14 -12.81 2.46
C SER A 326 -1.08 -13.15 1.40
N GLY A 327 -1.48 -13.83 0.32
CA GLY A 327 -0.58 -14.22 -0.77
C GLY A 327 0.26 -15.49 -0.51
N ARG A 328 0.09 -16.16 0.63
CA ARG A 328 0.83 -17.37 1.01
C ARG A 328 -0.11 -18.57 1.10
N TRP A 329 0.36 -19.71 0.61
CA TRP A 329 -0.39 -20.96 0.67
C TRP A 329 -0.05 -21.76 1.92
N PHE A 330 -1.08 -22.30 2.55
CA PHE A 330 -0.96 -23.23 3.67
C PHE A 330 -1.77 -24.48 3.35
N LYS A 331 -1.29 -25.65 3.82
CA LYS A 331 -2.00 -26.92 3.63
C LYS A 331 -2.11 -27.75 4.91
N ALA A 332 -3.14 -28.58 4.95
CA ALA A 332 -3.42 -29.55 6.02
C ALA A 332 -4.18 -30.77 5.48
N PRO A 333 -4.21 -31.91 6.20
CA PRO A 333 -5.06 -33.08 5.87
C PRO A 333 -6.58 -32.84 5.99
N GLY A 334 -7.01 -31.60 6.23
CA GLY A 334 -8.39 -31.20 6.48
C GLY A 334 -8.43 -29.82 7.14
N THR A 335 -9.62 -29.34 7.52
CA THR A 335 -9.82 -28.01 8.10
C THR A 335 -9.31 -27.85 9.54
N SER A 336 -9.03 -28.96 10.23
CA SER A 336 -8.56 -28.98 11.62
C SER A 336 -7.04 -28.90 11.76
N GLY A 337 -6.29 -28.86 10.65
CA GLY A 337 -4.83 -28.94 10.68
C GLY A 337 -4.30 -30.37 10.87
N PRO A 338 -3.03 -30.53 11.27
CA PRO A 338 -2.04 -29.47 11.46
C PRO A 338 -1.71 -28.77 10.13
N TRP A 339 -1.51 -27.46 10.19
CA TRP A 339 -1.22 -26.64 9.02
C TRP A 339 0.28 -26.53 8.78
N SER A 340 0.66 -26.44 7.51
CA SER A 340 2.03 -26.24 7.05
C SER A 340 2.07 -25.21 5.92
N PHE A 341 3.13 -24.41 5.87
CA PHE A 341 3.37 -23.50 4.75
C PHE A 341 3.71 -24.30 3.48
N VAL A 342 3.17 -23.87 2.35
CA VAL A 342 3.46 -24.40 1.03
C VAL A 342 4.30 -23.39 0.26
N PRO A 343 5.60 -23.64 0.07
CA PRO A 343 6.42 -22.88 -0.88
C PRO A 343 5.76 -22.89 -2.25
N GLY A 344 5.80 -21.76 -2.95
CA GLY A 344 5.04 -21.63 -4.20
C GLY A 344 5.53 -22.55 -5.34
N ASP A 345 6.79 -22.99 -5.30
CA ASP A 345 7.36 -24.02 -6.21
C ASP A 345 6.96 -25.46 -5.83
N ARG A 346 6.26 -25.64 -4.69
CA ARG A 346 5.76 -26.93 -4.19
C ARG A 346 4.23 -27.01 -4.24
N LEU A 347 3.56 -25.98 -4.76
CA LEU A 347 2.11 -26.00 -4.96
C LEU A 347 1.76 -27.01 -6.08
N PRO A 348 0.66 -27.79 -5.96
CA PRO A 348 0.25 -28.71 -7.01
C PRO A 348 0.07 -28.03 -8.36
N ALA A 349 0.46 -28.72 -9.44
CA ALA A 349 0.45 -28.16 -10.80
C ALA A 349 -0.94 -27.68 -11.26
N ASP A 350 -2.00 -28.28 -10.70
CA ASP A 350 -3.38 -27.90 -10.98
C ASP A 350 -3.70 -26.45 -10.59
N PHE A 351 -3.05 -25.88 -9.57
CA PHE A 351 -3.26 -24.47 -9.22
C PHE A 351 -2.89 -23.51 -10.36
N ALA A 352 -1.85 -23.83 -11.14
CA ALA A 352 -1.47 -23.03 -12.31
C ALA A 352 -2.39 -23.24 -13.52
N ARG A 353 -3.27 -24.26 -13.46
CA ARG A 353 -4.23 -24.62 -14.51
C ARG A 353 -5.65 -24.12 -14.25
N ILE A 354 -5.90 -23.47 -13.10
CA ILE A 354 -7.19 -22.84 -12.80
C ILE A 354 -7.56 -21.93 -13.98
N SER A 355 -8.76 -22.12 -14.52
CA SER A 355 -9.25 -21.32 -15.64
C SER A 355 -9.29 -19.84 -15.24
N PRO A 356 -8.79 -18.92 -16.08
CA PRO A 356 -8.92 -17.48 -15.84
C PRO A 356 -10.37 -16.96 -15.78
N LYS A 357 -11.34 -17.80 -16.17
CA LYS A 357 -12.79 -17.50 -16.11
C LYS A 357 -13.47 -18.13 -14.89
N ASP A 358 -12.74 -18.89 -14.09
CA ASP A 358 -13.28 -19.49 -12.86
C ASP A 358 -13.58 -18.39 -11.82
N PRO A 359 -14.65 -18.51 -11.02
CA PRO A 359 -14.92 -17.57 -9.93
C PRO A 359 -13.76 -17.41 -8.93
N LYS A 360 -12.89 -18.42 -8.77
CA LYS A 360 -11.69 -18.39 -7.93
C LYS A 360 -10.41 -18.09 -8.70
N ALA A 361 -10.49 -17.58 -9.93
CA ALA A 361 -9.32 -17.23 -10.75
C ALA A 361 -8.41 -16.16 -10.11
N ASN A 362 -8.94 -15.36 -9.17
CA ASN A 362 -8.14 -14.42 -8.38
C ASN A 362 -7.00 -15.10 -7.60
N ALA A 363 -7.14 -16.39 -7.26
CA ALA A 363 -6.08 -17.17 -6.61
C ALA A 363 -4.80 -17.26 -7.47
N LEU A 364 -4.91 -17.18 -8.80
CA LEU A 364 -3.77 -17.23 -9.73
C LEU A 364 -2.73 -16.14 -9.46
N ILE A 365 -3.14 -15.01 -8.86
CA ILE A 365 -2.22 -13.93 -8.45
C ILE A 365 -1.16 -14.40 -7.45
N SER A 366 -1.47 -15.44 -6.68
CA SER A 366 -0.62 -16.04 -5.66
C SER A 366 -0.08 -17.40 -6.08
N VAL A 367 -0.19 -17.77 -7.36
CA VAL A 367 0.37 -19.01 -7.91
C VAL A 367 1.58 -18.63 -8.77
N PRO A 368 2.82 -18.93 -8.34
CA PRO A 368 4.01 -18.54 -9.10
C PRO A 368 4.02 -19.09 -10.53
N GLY A 369 4.53 -18.29 -11.44
CA GLY A 369 4.68 -18.66 -12.86
C GLY A 369 3.45 -18.36 -13.72
N THR A 370 2.29 -18.08 -13.12
CA THR A 370 1.09 -17.66 -13.88
C THR A 370 1.25 -16.25 -14.45
N PRO A 371 0.56 -15.92 -15.57
CA PRO A 371 0.50 -14.56 -16.08
C PRO A 371 0.03 -13.53 -15.05
N GLN A 372 -0.95 -13.89 -14.23
CA GLN A 372 -1.54 -13.04 -13.19
C GLN A 372 -0.53 -12.72 -12.08
N ALA A 373 0.21 -13.73 -11.59
CA ALA A 373 1.25 -13.51 -10.58
C ALA A 373 2.39 -12.65 -11.11
N LYS A 374 2.79 -12.85 -12.38
CA LYS A 374 3.81 -12.01 -13.04
C LYS A 374 3.35 -10.56 -13.15
N GLU A 375 2.13 -10.33 -13.63
CA GLU A 375 1.56 -8.99 -13.75
C GLU A 375 1.43 -8.31 -12.39
N ALA A 376 0.94 -9.02 -11.37
CA ALA A 376 0.82 -8.46 -10.02
C ALA A 376 2.18 -8.10 -9.41
N ALA A 377 3.20 -8.92 -9.64
CA ALA A 377 4.57 -8.58 -9.23
C ALA A 377 5.06 -7.30 -9.92
N ILE A 378 4.73 -7.10 -11.21
CA ILE A 378 5.05 -5.86 -11.93
C ILE A 378 4.29 -4.68 -11.32
N ALA A 379 2.97 -4.82 -11.13
CA ALA A 379 2.12 -3.78 -10.57
C ALA A 379 2.59 -3.34 -9.17
N ALA A 380 3.06 -4.27 -8.33
CA ALA A 380 3.60 -3.99 -7.00
C ALA A 380 4.91 -3.16 -7.03
N THR A 381 5.62 -3.12 -8.16
CA THR A 381 6.83 -2.26 -8.30
C THR A 381 6.51 -0.83 -8.72
N ILE A 382 5.26 -0.54 -9.10
CA ILE A 382 4.85 0.78 -9.58
C ILE A 382 4.59 1.69 -8.36
N PRO A 383 5.30 2.83 -8.24
CA PRO A 383 5.05 3.77 -7.15
C PRO A 383 3.62 4.29 -7.19
N GLN A 384 2.93 4.21 -6.06
CA GLN A 384 1.62 4.82 -5.86
C GLN A 384 1.82 6.22 -5.26
N MET A 385 1.35 7.25 -5.95
CA MET A 385 1.45 8.63 -5.49
C MET A 385 0.09 9.10 -4.99
N SER A 386 0.05 9.66 -3.80
CA SER A 386 -1.10 10.41 -3.30
C SER A 386 -0.69 11.87 -3.12
N VAL A 387 -1.50 12.79 -3.62
CA VAL A 387 -1.26 14.23 -3.46
C VAL A 387 -1.69 14.62 -2.06
N VAL A 388 -0.71 14.98 -1.21
CA VAL A 388 -0.98 15.51 0.13
C VAL A 388 -0.87 17.04 0.09
N PRO A 389 -1.88 17.80 0.56
CA PRO A 389 -1.78 19.24 0.68
C PRO A 389 -0.61 19.63 1.59
N SER A 390 0.19 20.61 1.19
CA SER A 390 1.32 21.11 1.99
C SER A 390 0.92 21.74 3.33
N SER A 391 -0.36 22.05 3.51
CA SER A 391 -0.95 22.55 4.76
C SER A 391 -1.30 21.45 5.77
N MET A 392 -1.12 20.17 5.42
CA MET A 392 -1.51 19.06 6.27
C MET A 392 -0.48 18.86 7.39
N THR A 393 -0.91 19.02 8.64
CA THR A 393 -0.08 18.74 9.83
C THR A 393 -0.36 17.34 10.36
N ALA A 394 0.68 16.54 10.59
CA ALA A 394 0.57 15.26 11.29
C ALA A 394 0.87 15.45 12.78
N THR A 395 -0.11 15.13 13.63
CA THR A 395 0.09 15.04 15.09
C THR A 395 0.35 13.58 15.46
N THR A 396 1.55 13.30 15.98
CA THR A 396 1.91 11.99 16.53
C THR A 396 1.86 12.05 18.05
N THR A 397 1.04 11.22 18.67
CA THR A 397 1.01 10.99 20.12
C THR A 397 1.58 9.60 20.40
N TYR A 398 2.58 9.53 21.28
CA TYR A 398 3.20 8.28 21.73
C TYR A 398 2.65 7.90 23.11
N ASP A 399 2.33 6.61 23.28
CA ASP A 399 2.04 6.04 24.60
C ASP A 399 3.34 5.48 25.20
N GLY A 400 4.08 6.32 25.91
CA GLY A 400 5.37 5.97 26.53
C GLY A 400 6.55 6.80 26.02
N ALA A 401 7.76 6.46 26.47
CA ALA A 401 8.98 7.09 25.95
C ALA A 401 9.20 6.67 24.49
N PRO A 402 9.56 7.60 23.59
CA PRO A 402 9.80 7.31 22.18
C PRO A 402 11.01 6.40 21.94
#